data_AF-D7AZ88-F1
#
_entry.id   AF-D7AZ88-F1
#
_cell.length_a   1.000
_cell.length_b   1.000
_cell.length_c   1.000
_cell.angle_alpha   90.00
_cell.angle_beta   90.00
_cell.angle_gamma   90.00
#
_symmetry.space_group_name_H-M   'P 1'
#
loop_
_entity.id
_entity.type
_entity.pdbx_description
1 polymer ?
#
loop_
_entity_poly.entity_id
_entity_poly.type
_entity_poly.pdbx_seq_one_letter_code
_entity_poly.pdbx_strand_id
1 'polypeptide(L)' 'MTSVPTLLNFRKSSYSQPSGGNCVEVADTGTGAAVRDTQNRHLGHLEAPSAEWAAFLTSVRSR' A
#
# COMPACT_ATOMS: atom_id res chain seq x y z
N MET A 1 -4.37 -21.63 13.31
CA MET A 1 -4.57 -20.84 12.06
C MET A 1 -3.31 -20.04 11.83
N THR A 2 -2.29 -20.65 11.24
CA THR A 2 -1.03 -19.97 10.90
C THR A 2 -1.21 -19.33 9.53
N SER A 3 -1.26 -18.00 9.51
CA SER A 3 -1.23 -17.22 8.28
C SER A 3 0.03 -17.62 7.50
N VAL A 4 -0.15 -18.19 6.32
CA VAL A 4 0.96 -18.37 5.37
C VAL A 4 1.52 -16.97 5.11
N PRO A 5 2.85 -16.73 5.18
CA PRO A 5 3.39 -15.44 4.83
C PRO A 5 3.07 -15.19 3.36
N THR A 6 2.02 -14.42 3.08
CA THR A 6 1.73 -13.93 1.75
C THR A 6 2.93 -13.08 1.36
N LEU A 7 3.72 -13.56 0.39
CA LEU A 7 4.77 -12.75 -0.20
C LEU A 7 4.11 -11.56 -0.90
N LEU A 8 4.02 -10.44 -0.18
CA LEU A 8 3.41 -9.21 -0.68
C LEU A 8 4.27 -8.67 -1.82
N ASN A 9 3.70 -8.65 -3.02
CA ASN A 9 4.36 -8.11 -4.20
C ASN A 9 4.15 -6.59 -4.28
N PHE A 10 5.04 -5.84 -3.62
CA PHE A 10 4.98 -4.38 -3.62
C PHE A 10 5.37 -3.78 -4.97
N ARG A 11 4.52 -2.88 -5.47
CA ARG A 11 4.73 -2.08 -6.68
C ARG A 11 4.92 -0.62 -6.28
N LYS A 12 6.01 -0.02 -6.72
CA LYS A 12 6.29 1.41 -6.50
C LYS A 12 5.39 2.28 -7.39
N SER A 13 4.84 3.34 -6.83
CA SER A 13 4.03 4.31 -7.58
C SER A 13 4.88 5.09 -8.59
N SER A 14 4.37 5.31 -9.79
CA SER A 14 5.01 6.14 -10.82
C SER A 14 5.13 7.62 -10.42
N TYR A 15 4.33 8.07 -9.46
CA TYR A 15 4.40 9.42 -8.89
C TYR A 15 5.57 9.59 -7.89
N SER A 16 6.28 8.50 -7.56
CA SER A 16 7.42 8.50 -6.64
C SER A 16 8.70 8.96 -7.35
N GLN A 17 8.83 10.27 -7.57
CA GLN A 17 9.98 10.88 -8.24
C GLN A 17 11.15 11.17 -7.27
N PRO A 18 12.42 11.09 -7.74
CA PRO A 18 13.61 11.35 -6.91
C PRO A 18 13.65 12.75 -6.29
N SER A 19 13.07 13.74 -6.95
CA SER A 19 13.06 15.15 -6.56
C SER A 19 11.83 15.55 -5.73
N GLY A 20 10.81 14.68 -5.59
CA GLY A 20 9.49 15.04 -5.06
C GLY A 20 9.22 14.69 -3.60
N GLY A 21 10.09 13.91 -2.95
CA GLY A 21 9.78 13.31 -1.64
C GLY A 21 8.54 12.40 -1.69
N ASN A 22 8.25 11.65 -0.64
CA ASN A 22 7.01 10.86 -0.51
C ASN A 22 6.87 9.68 -1.52
N CYS A 23 7.86 8.80 -1.56
CA CYS A 23 7.80 7.60 -2.39
C CYS A 23 6.90 6.53 -1.74
N VAL A 24 5.89 6.03 -2.45
CA VAL A 24 4.93 5.03 -1.92
C VAL A 24 4.94 3.73 -2.74
N GLU A 25 4.78 2.60 -2.04
CA GLU A 25 4.58 1.28 -2.65
C GLU A 25 3.25 0.67 -2.18
N VAL A 26 2.58 -0.09 -3.05
CA VAL A 26 1.33 -0.79 -2.76
C VAL A 26 1.40 -2.26 -3.17
N ALA A 27 0.81 -3.15 -2.38
CA ALA A 27 0.67 -4.59 -2.67
C ALA A 27 -0.78 -5.04 -2.43
N ASP A 28 -1.22 -6.02 -3.23
CA ASP A 28 -2.49 -6.71 -2.99
C ASP A 28 -2.24 -7.85 -1.99
N THR A 29 -3.03 -7.93 -0.91
CA THR A 29 -2.84 -8.93 0.16
C THR A 29 -3.74 -10.16 0.01
N GLY A 30 -4.62 -10.17 -0.99
CA GLY A 30 -5.66 -11.18 -1.22
C GLY A 30 -6.98 -10.86 -0.50
N THR A 31 -6.92 -10.16 0.63
CA THR A 31 -8.08 -9.69 1.41
C THR A 31 -8.20 -8.16 1.45
N GLY A 32 -7.26 -7.46 0.83
CA GLY A 32 -7.19 -6.00 0.86
C GLY A 32 -5.93 -5.49 0.18
N ALA A 33 -5.44 -4.36 0.70
CA ALA A 33 -4.24 -3.71 0.19
C ALA A 33 -3.28 -3.35 1.32
N ALA A 34 -1.99 -3.44 1.05
CA ALA A 34 -0.92 -2.98 1.90
C ALA A 34 -0.24 -1.77 1.26
N VAL A 35 -0.04 -0.69 2.02
CA VAL A 35 0.66 0.52 1.60
C VAL A 35 1.86 0.76 2.51
N ARG A 36 3.00 1.14 1.93
CA ARG A 36 4.18 1.54 2.69
C ARG A 36 4.96 2.66 2.06
N ASP A 37 5.80 3.26 2.89
CA ASP A 37 6.84 4.18 2.46
C ASP A 37 7.99 3.41 1.79
N THR A 38 8.36 3.82 0.58
CA THR A 38 9.48 3.23 -0.17
C THR A 38 10.83 3.48 0.50
N GLN A 39 10.99 4.62 1.17
CA GLN A 39 12.24 5.01 1.81
C GLN A 39 12.41 4.32 3.17
N ASN A 40 11.30 4.03 3.84
CA ASN A 40 11.29 3.46 5.19
C ASN A 40 10.70 2.05 5.24
N ARG A 41 11.07 1.18 4.29
CA ARG A 41 10.55 -0.21 4.17
C ARG A 41 10.66 -1.04 5.46
N HIS A 42 11.67 -0.76 6.27
CA HIS A 42 11.94 -1.46 7.52
C HIS A 42 10.94 -1.13 8.63
N LEU A 43 10.19 -0.03 8.51
CA LEU A 43 9.15 0.36 9.46
C LEU A 43 7.83 -0.40 9.24
N GLY A 44 7.74 -1.25 8.21
CA GLY A 44 6.57 -2.07 7.93
C GLY A 44 5.63 -1.45 6.90
N HIS A 45 4.35 -1.81 6.99
CA HIS A 45 3.30 -1.37 6.08
C HIS A 45 1.96 -1.26 6.82
N LEU A 46 1.06 -0.44 6.30
CA LEU A 46 -0.33 -0.37 6.73
C LEU A 46 -1.16 -1.28 5.84
N GLU A 47 -1.92 -2.19 6.43
CA GLU A 47 -2.86 -3.05 5.70
C GLU A 47 -4.30 -2.59 5.94
N ALA A 48 -5.08 -2.50 4.87
CA ALA A 48 -6.50 -2.18 4.92
C ALA A 48 -7.31 -3.32 4.28
N PRO A 49 -8.38 -3.81 4.92
CA PRO A 49 -9.33 -4.73 4.30
C PRO A 49 -9.94 -4.14 3.03
N SER A 50 -10.40 -4.99 2.12
CA SER A 50 -10.94 -4.60 0.81
C SER A 50 -12.03 -3.52 0.87
N ALA A 51 -12.96 -3.60 1.83
CA ALA A 51 -14.04 -2.62 2.00
C ALA A 51 -13.50 -1.22 2.36
N GLU A 52 -12.57 -1.16 3.31
CA GLU A 52 -11.96 0.11 3.75
C GLU A 52 -11.07 0.70 2.66
N TRP A 53 -10.33 -0.14 1.93
CA TRP A 53 -9.53 0.30 0.80
C TRP A 53 -10.39 0.92 -0.30
N ALA A 54 -11.54 0.31 -0.62
CA ALA A 54 -12.49 0.85 -1.59
C ALA A 54 -13.10 2.18 -1.13
N ALA A 55 -13.45 2.29 0.17
CA ALA A 55 -13.96 3.53 0.76
C ALA A 55 -12.91 4.65 0.69
N PHE A 56 -11.66 4.35 1.05
CA PHE A 56 -10.54 5.29 0.94
C PHE A 56 -10.36 5.80 -0.50
N LEU A 57 -10.28 4.89 -1.47
CA LEU A 57 -10.13 5.25 -2.89
C LEU A 57 -11.28 6.12 -3.41
N THR A 58 -12.50 5.84 -2.96
CA THR A 58 -13.67 6.64 -3.30
C THR A 58 -13.53 8.06 -2.73
N SER A 59 -13.14 8.18 -1.46
CA SER A 59 -13.00 9.47 -0.78
C SER A 59 -11.88 10.35 -1.35
N VAL A 60 -10.77 9.78 -1.85
CA VAL A 60 -9.67 10.58 -2.41
C VAL A 60 -9.92 10.98 -3.86
N ARG A 61 -10.74 10.23 -4.60
CA ARG A 61 -11.11 10.55 -5.99
C ARG A 61 -12.17 11.65 -6.09
N SER A 62 -13.01 11.80 -5.07
CA SER A 62 -14.05 12.82 -5.01
C SER A 62 -13.55 14.17 -4.46
N ARG A 63 -12.24 14.33 -4.28
CA ARG A 63 -11.59 15.56 -3.84
C ARG A 63 -10.95 16.32 -5.00
#